data_AF-A0A930SD28-F1
#
_entry.id   AF-A0A930SD28-F1
#
_cell.length_a   1.000
_cell.length_b   1.000
_cell.length_c   1.000
_cell.angle_alpha   90.00
_cell.angle_beta   90.00
_cell.angle_gamma   90.00
#
_symmetry.space_group_name_H-M   'P 1'
#
loop_
_entity.id
_entity.type
_entity.pdbx_description
1 polymer ?
#
loop_
_entity_poly.entity_id
_entity_poly.type
_entity_poly.pdbx_seq_one_letter_code
_entity_poly.pdbx_strand_id
1 'polypeptide(L)'
;MKKTWYLIIGVVLLVIGCIAYGYYEHHKPKTAQELKTVRVAYLPITHALPVFATKELETADGPVHVELVKYGSWPELMDALNTGKVDAA
;
A
#
# COMPACT_ATOMS: atom_id res chain seq x y z
N MET A 1 13.32 8.80 -53.03
CA MET A 1 11.95 8.30 -52.79
C MET A 1 11.88 7.03 -51.92
N LYS A 2 12.74 6.02 -52.13
CA LYS A 2 12.71 4.78 -51.31
C LYS A 2 13.31 4.97 -49.90
N LYS A 3 14.38 5.77 -49.77
CA LYS A 3 15.03 6.09 -48.47
C LYS A 3 14.14 6.87 -47.50
N THR A 4 13.33 7.78 -48.03
CA THR A 4 12.33 8.56 -47.26
C THR A 4 11.20 7.66 -46.74
N TRP A 5 10.87 6.59 -47.46
CA TRP A 5 9.85 5.61 -47.02
C TRP A 5 10.32 4.78 -45.82
N TYR A 6 11.59 4.36 -45.79
CA TYR A 6 12.17 3.67 -44.63
C TYR A 6 12.22 4.55 -43.38
N LEU A 7 12.49 5.85 -43.53
CA LEU A 7 12.45 6.81 -42.41
C LEU A 7 11.04 6.97 -41.85
N ILE A 8 10.01 7.06 -42.71
CA ILE A 8 8.62 7.16 -42.27
C ILE A 8 8.18 5.88 -41.53
N ILE A 9 8.55 4.70 -42.03
CA ILE A 9 8.22 3.42 -41.36
C ILE A 9 8.89 3.33 -39.98
N GLY A 10 10.15 3.75 -39.86
CA GLY A 10 10.86 3.76 -38.58
C GLY A 10 10.20 4.65 -37.53
N VAL A 11 9.71 5.83 -37.93
CA VAL A 11 9.00 6.75 -37.04
C VAL A 11 7.65 6.17 -36.62
N VAL A 12 6.90 5.54 -37.52
CA VAL A 12 5.61 4.91 -37.21
C VAL A 12 5.77 3.75 -36.21
N LEU A 13 6.80 2.91 -36.37
CA LEU A 13 7.09 1.84 -35.42
C LEU A 13 7.44 2.36 -34.02
N LEU A 14 8.15 3.49 -33.94
CA LEU A 14 8.51 4.11 -32.66
C LEU A 14 7.26 4.65 -31.95
N VAL A 15 6.35 5.30 -32.68
CA VAL A 15 5.08 5.80 -32.12
C VAL A 15 4.20 4.66 -31.62
N ILE A 16 4.10 3.56 -32.35
CA ILE A 16 3.33 2.37 -31.91
C ILE A 16 3.96 1.76 -30.65
N GLY A 17 5.29 1.70 -30.57
CA GLY A 17 6.00 1.24 -29.37
C GLY A 17 5.70 2.08 -28.13
N CYS A 18 5.69 3.41 -28.27
CA CYS A 18 5.34 4.32 -27.17
C CYS A 18 3.88 4.17 -26.73
N ILE A 19 2.95 4.01 -27.67
CA ILE A 19 1.53 3.80 -27.35
C ILE A 19 1.33 2.46 -26.64
N ALA A 20 1.96 1.38 -27.13
CA ALA A 20 1.88 0.07 -26.51
C ALA A 20 2.46 0.04 -25.09
N TYR A 21 3.59 0.73 -24.86
CA TYR A 21 4.19 0.87 -23.54
C TYR A 21 3.28 1.64 -22.57
N GLY A 22 2.68 2.75 -23.02
CA GLY A 22 1.72 3.52 -22.21
C GLY A 22 0.45 2.73 -21.87
N TYR A 23 -0.07 1.94 -22.81
CA TYR A 23 -1.19 1.04 -22.54
C TYR A 23 -0.83 -0.07 -21.55
N TYR A 24 0.40 -0.60 -21.60
CA TYR A 24 0.87 -1.64 -20.68
C TYR A 24 1.00 -1.13 -19.23
N GLU A 25 1.51 0.09 -19.02
CA GLU A 25 1.55 0.69 -17.67
C GLU A 25 0.16 0.99 -17.12
N HIS A 26 -0.78 1.44 -17.96
CA HIS A 26 -2.14 1.78 -17.53
C HIS A 26 -3.01 0.53 -17.28
N HIS A 27 -2.73 -0.58 -17.96
CA HIS A 27 -3.42 -1.87 -17.78
C HIS A 27 -2.67 -2.84 -16.86
N LYS A 28 -1.60 -2.39 -16.18
CA LYS A 28 -1.06 -3.15 -15.07
C LYS A 28 -2.22 -3.30 -14.07
N PRO A 29 -2.80 -4.51 -13.89
CA PRO A 29 -3.86 -4.68 -12.93
C PRO A 29 -3.31 -4.16 -11.61
N LYS A 30 -4.06 -3.29 -10.92
CA LYS A 30 -3.76 -2.95 -9.53
C LYS A 30 -3.63 -4.28 -8.82
N THR A 31 -2.37 -4.73 -8.69
CA THR A 31 -2.02 -5.98 -8.06
C THR A 31 -2.58 -5.83 -6.66
N ALA A 32 -3.44 -6.79 -6.27
CA ALA A 32 -4.16 -6.87 -5.01
C ALA A 32 -3.61 -5.85 -4.02
N GLN A 33 -4.35 -4.74 -3.86
CA GLN A 33 -3.97 -3.59 -3.04
C GLN A 33 -3.25 -4.11 -1.82
N GLU A 34 -1.92 -3.95 -1.78
CA GLU A 34 -1.05 -4.61 -0.82
C GLU A 34 -1.59 -4.29 0.55
N LEU A 35 -2.28 -5.26 1.17
CA LEU A 35 -3.08 -5.04 2.37
C LEU A 35 -2.10 -4.54 3.43
N LYS A 36 -2.15 -3.24 3.70
CA LYS A 36 -1.17 -2.61 4.58
C LYS A 36 -1.54 -3.02 6.00
N THR A 37 -0.78 -3.95 6.58
CA THR A 37 -0.93 -4.29 7.99
C THR A 37 -0.38 -3.14 8.83
N VAL A 38 -1.21 -2.62 9.73
CA VAL A 38 -0.85 -1.58 10.70
C VAL A 38 -0.94 -2.20 12.08
N ARG A 39 0.19 -2.20 12.80
CA ARG A 39 0.29 -2.70 14.17
C ARG A 39 -0.03 -1.56 15.13
N VAL A 40 -1.17 -1.67 15.80
CA VAL A 40 -1.66 -0.68 16.77
C VAL A 40 -1.44 -1.24 18.17
N ALA A 41 -0.59 -0.57 18.94
CA ALA A 41 -0.36 -0.91 20.33
C ALA A 41 -1.52 -0.49 21.23
N TYR A 42 -1.73 -1.19 22.34
CA TYR A 42 -2.70 -0.76 23.34
C TYR A 42 -2.31 -1.24 24.74
N LEU A 43 -2.77 -0.50 25.75
CA LEU A 43 -2.76 -0.95 27.14
C LEU A 43 -4.12 -1.54 27.51
N PRO A 44 -4.18 -2.56 28.39
CA PRO A 44 -5.43 -3.18 28.83
C PRO A 44 -6.17 -2.29 29.85
N ILE A 45 -6.56 -1.10 29.42
CA ILE A 45 -7.36 -0.10 30.14
C ILE A 45 -8.51 0.36 29.23
N THR A 46 -9.48 1.08 29.80
CA THR A 46 -10.68 1.53 29.08
C THR A 46 -10.41 2.45 27.88
N HIS A 47 -9.26 3.12 27.85
CA HIS A 47 -8.86 4.01 26.75
C HIS A 47 -8.56 3.27 25.45
N ALA A 48 -8.34 1.94 25.48
CA ALA A 48 -8.15 1.14 24.28
C ALA A 48 -9.47 0.80 23.54
N LEU A 49 -10.63 1.17 24.09
CA LEU A 49 -11.93 0.86 23.50
C LEU A 49 -12.10 1.34 22.03
N PRO A 50 -11.67 2.55 21.64
CA PRO A 50 -11.75 3.00 20.24
C PRO A 50 -10.88 2.18 19.29
N VAL A 51 -9.74 1.67 19.78
CA VAL A 51 -8.82 0.83 19.00
C VAL A 51 -9.46 -0.52 18.70
N PHE A 52 -10.14 -1.13 19.68
CA PHE A 52 -10.93 -2.35 19.45
C PHE A 52 -12.08 -2.12 18.47
N ALA A 53 -12.84 -1.03 18.63
CA ALA A 53 -13.92 -0.70 17.71
C ALA A 53 -13.43 -0.53 16.27
N THR A 54 -12.24 0.05 16.08
CA THR A 54 -11.64 0.22 14.76
C THR A 54 -11.30 -1.12 14.11
N LYS A 55 -10.80 -2.09 14.88
CA LYS A 55 -10.57 -3.46 14.41
C LYS A 55 -11.86 -4.19 14.05
N GLU A 56 -12.91 -4.03 14.84
CA GLU A 56 -14.22 -4.66 14.54
C GLU A 56 -14.88 -4.06 13.29
N LEU A 57 -14.56 -2.81 12.94
CA LEU A 57 -15.02 -2.15 11.73
C LEU A 57 -14.18 -2.49 10.48
N GLU A 58 -13.12 -3.27 10.64
CA GLU A 58 -12.28 -3.70 9.53
C GLU A 58 -13.05 -4.66 8.62
N THR A 59 -13.01 -4.41 7.31
CA THR A 59 -13.61 -5.28 6.29
C THR A 59 -12.53 -6.07 5.56
N ALA A 60 -12.86 -7.29 5.12
CA ALA A 60 -11.89 -8.16 4.43
C ALA A 60 -11.33 -7.55 3.13
N ASP A 61 -12.10 -6.70 2.46
CA ASP A 61 -11.70 -5.96 1.25
C ASP A 61 -11.15 -4.56 1.58
N GLY A 62 -10.97 -4.26 2.87
CA GLY A 62 -10.48 -2.97 3.36
C GLY A 62 -9.04 -2.72 2.93
N PRO A 63 -8.62 -1.45 2.78
CA PRO A 63 -7.26 -1.12 2.34
C PRO A 63 -6.18 -1.37 3.41
N VAL A 64 -6.58 -1.67 4.65
CA VAL A 64 -5.69 -1.75 5.83
C VAL A 64 -6.13 -2.91 6.70
N HIS A 65 -5.16 -3.69 7.18
CA HIS A 65 -5.36 -4.75 8.18
C HIS A 65 -4.87 -4.28 9.55
N VAL A 66 -5.70 -4.37 10.59
CA VAL A 66 -5.37 -3.87 11.94
C VAL A 66 -4.95 -5.01 12.86
N GLU A 67 -3.66 -5.02 13.21
CA GLU A 67 -3.10 -5.93 14.21
C GLU A 67 -2.98 -5.23 15.56
N LEU A 68 -3.61 -5.76 16.60
CA LEU A 68 -3.57 -5.17 17.94
C LEU A 68 -2.48 -5.82 18.77
N VAL A 69 -1.58 -5.00 19.32
CA VAL A 69 -0.44 -5.47 20.13
C VAL A 69 -0.62 -4.98 21.57
N LYS A 70 -0.79 -5.92 22.49
CA LYS A 70 -1.01 -5.62 23.91
C LYS A 70 0.33 -5.33 24.61
N TYR A 71 0.38 -4.26 25.39
CA TYR A 71 1.49 -3.92 26.28
C TYR A 71 1.05 -3.86 27.75
N GLY A 72 1.98 -4.10 28.68
CA GLY A 72 1.70 -4.07 30.11
C GLY A 72 1.88 -2.69 30.75
N SER A 73 2.63 -1.80 30.10
CA SER A 73 2.99 -0.49 30.65
C SER A 73 3.27 0.55 29.56
N TRP A 74 3.09 1.83 29.89
CA TRP A 74 3.38 2.95 28.99
C TRP A 74 4.84 2.99 28.51
N PRO A 75 5.87 2.79 29.36
CA PRO A 75 7.26 2.82 28.91
C PRO A 75 7.57 1.77 27.84
N GLU A 76 7.05 0.55 28.01
CA GLU A 76 7.22 -0.55 27.05
C GLU A 76 6.54 -0.23 25.71
N LEU A 77 5.33 0.34 25.78
CA LEU A 77 4.59 0.77 24.60
C LEU A 77 5.35 1.87 23.84
N MET A 78 5.88 2.87 24.55
CA MET A 78 6.66 3.95 23.93
C MET A 78 7.98 3.45 23.35
N ASP A 79 8.67 2.52 24.00
CA ASP A 79 9.85 1.88 23.41
C ASP A 79 9.49 1.18 22.09
N ALA A 80 8.40 0.42 22.07
CA ALA A 80 7.94 -0.26 20.88
C ALA A 80 7.57 0.71 19.74
N LEU A 81 6.91 1.82 20.07
CA LEU A 81 6.55 2.85 19.09
C LEU A 81 7.78 3.57 18.54
N ASN A 82 8.71 3.97 19.41
CA ASN A 82 9.94 4.67 19.01
C ASN A 82 10.89 3.79 18.20
N THR A 83 10.87 2.48 18.41
CA THR A 83 11.68 1.51 17.67
C THR A 83 11.02 1.00 16.40
N GLY A 84 9.77 1.42 16.11
CA GLY A 84 9.01 0.95 14.95
C GLY A 84 8.56 -0.52 15.05
N LYS A 85 8.53 -1.11 16.25
CA LYS A 85 7.91 -2.42 16.49
C LYS A 85 6.39 -2.36 16.38
N VAL A 86 5.80 -1.17 16.54
CA VAL A 86 4.41 -0.86 16.29
C VAL A 86 4.32 0.46 15.55
N ASP A 87 3.23 0.66 14.81
CA ASP A 87 3.05 1.77 13.89
C ASP A 87 2.14 2.86 14.47
N ALA A 88 1.30 2.51 15.45
CA ALA A 88 0.39 3.41 16.17
C ALA A 88 0.08 2.91 17.59
N ALA A 89 -0.64 3.70 18.39
CA ALA A 89 -1.05 3.41 19.77
C ALA A 89 -2.42 4.05 20.09
#